data_AF-A0A1V6IR52-F1
#
_entry.id   AF-A0A1V6IR52-F1
#
_cell.length_a   1.000
_cell.length_b   1.000
_cell.length_c   1.000
_cell.angle_alpha   90.00
_cell.angle_beta   90.00
_cell.angle_gamma   90.00
#
_symmetry.space_group_name_H-M   'P 1'
#
loop_
_entity.id
_entity.type
_entity.pdbx_description
1 polymer ?
#
loop_
_entity_poly.entity_id
_entity_poly.type
_entity_poly.pdbx_seq_one_letter_code
_entity_poly.pdbx_strand_id
1 'polypeptide(L)' 'MRIKATQIIGAIISIIGFILMFSNIFGYKLDFLPLKEGIFSLGLVTIVIGLIIAFKIPSDEEY' A
#
# COMPACT_ATOMS: atom_id res chain seq x y z
N MET A 1 -21.31 -5.65 -8.84
CA MET A 1 -19.82 -5.66 -8.86
C MET A 1 -19.35 -6.66 -7.83
N ARG A 2 -18.75 -7.79 -8.22
CA ARG A 2 -18.25 -8.80 -7.26
C ARG A 2 -16.87 -8.33 -6.80
N ILE A 3 -16.77 -7.81 -5.57
CA ILE A 3 -15.49 -7.38 -5.00
C ILE A 3 -14.64 -8.63 -4.79
N LYS A 4 -13.50 -8.71 -5.47
CA LYS A 4 -12.61 -9.87 -5.40
C LYS A 4 -11.62 -9.73 -4.24
N ALA A 5 -11.16 -10.84 -3.67
CA ALA A 5 -10.19 -10.84 -2.57
C ALA A 5 -8.92 -10.06 -2.93
N THR A 6 -8.45 -10.14 -4.17
CA THR A 6 -7.27 -9.41 -4.67
C THR A 6 -7.44 -7.89 -4.63
N GLN A 7 -8.66 -7.40 -4.88
CA GLN A 7 -8.96 -5.97 -4.75
C GLN A 7 -8.90 -5.51 -3.29
N ILE A 8 -9.40 -6.35 -2.38
CA ILE A 8 -9.35 -6.08 -0.94
C ILE A 8 -7.88 -6.07 -0.46
N ILE A 9 -7.08 -7.05 -0.89
CA ILE A 9 -5.67 -7.14 -0.54
C ILE A 9 -4.90 -5.92 -1.07
N GLY A 10 -5.08 -5.56 -2.34
CA GLY A 10 -4.45 -4.37 -2.92
C GLY A 10 -4.85 -3.06 -2.22
N ALA A 11 -6.13 -2.94 -1.85
CA ALA A 11 -6.62 -1.80 -1.08
C ALA A 11 -5.97 -1.72 0.31
N ILE A 12 -5.85 -2.85 1.03
CA ILE A 12 -5.20 -2.90 2.35
C ILE A 12 -3.72 -2.50 2.22
N ILE A 13 -3.00 -3.03 1.23
CA ILE A 13 -1.59 -2.68 0.98
C ILE A 13 -1.46 -1.18 0.70
N SER A 14 -2.36 -0.62 -0.10
CA SER A 14 -2.36 0.82 -0.40
C SER A 14 -2.61 1.67 0.85
N ILE A 15 -3.55 1.26 1.72
CA ILE A 15 -3.81 1.93 3.00
C ILE A 15 -2.57 1.91 3.90
N ILE A 16 -1.84 0.79 3.97
CA ILE A 16 -0.59 0.69 4.75
C ILE A 16 0.45 1.66 4.20
N GLY A 17 0.60 1.75 2.88
CA GLY A 17 1.49 2.73 2.25
C GLY A 17 1.11 4.18 2.57
N PHE A 18 -0.18 4.48 2.62
CA PHE A 18 -0.69 5.79 3.06
C PHE A 18 -0.34 6.08 4.52
N ILE A 19 -0.51 5.11 5.42
CA ILE A 19 -0.17 5.27 6.84
C ILE A 19 1.32 5.56 7.01
N LEU A 20 2.20 4.88 6.26
CA LEU A 20 3.63 5.12 6.25
C LEU A 20 3.99 6.52 5.72
N MET A 21 3.31 6.97 4.65
CA MET A 21 3.52 8.31 4.12
C MET A 21 3.06 9.39 5.11
N PHE A 22 1.88 9.19 5.72
CA PHE A 22 1.30 10.11 6.71
C PHE A 22 2.14 10.16 8.00
N SER A 23 2.65 9.04 8.49
CA SER A 23 3.48 9.04 9.70
C SER A 23 4.71 9.92 9.52
N ASN A 24 5.31 9.94 8.32
CA ASN A 24 6.43 10.83 8.01
C ASN A 24 6.03 12.31 7.95
N ILE A 25 4.83 12.64 7.42
CA ILE A 25 4.33 14.02 7.36
C ILE A 25 4.03 14.58 8.76
N PHE A 26 3.39 13.77 9.61
CA PHE A 26 3.00 14.17 10.96
C PHE A 26 4.12 14.01 12.00
N GLY A 27 5.30 13.54 11.58
CA GLY A 27 6.46 13.36 12.47
C GLY A 27 6.30 12.23 13.49
N TYR A 28 5.37 11.30 13.26
CA TYR A 28 5.25 10.09 14.07
C TYR A 28 6.49 9.22 13.83
N LYS A 29 7.34 9.12 14.85
CA LYS A 29 8.52 8.25 14.83
C LYS A 29 8.04 6.81 14.88
N LEU A 30 8.19 6.10 13.77
CA LEU A 30 8.05 4.65 13.75
C LEU A 30 9.34 4.07 14.32
N ASP A 31 9.39 3.87 15.64
CA ASP A 31 10.59 3.41 16.37
C ASP A 31 11.10 2.03 15.89
N PHE A 32 10.30 1.30 15.12
CA PHE A 32 10.65 0.00 14.53
C PHE A 32 11.31 0.08 13.14
N LEU A 33 11.38 1.26 12.50
CA LEU A 33 12.01 1.45 11.20
C LEU A 33 13.19 2.44 11.31
N PRO A 34 14.45 1.98 11.25
CA PRO A 34 15.65 2.83 11.38
C PRO A 34 15.94 3.67 10.12
N LEU A 35 14.91 4.05 9.38
CA LEU A 35 14.99 4.86 8.15
C LEU A 35 14.36 6.22 8.43
N LYS A 36 15.12 7.17 8.99
CA LYS A 36 14.62 8.56 9.16
C LYS A 36 14.34 9.25 7.83
N GLU A 37 15.07 8.87 6.79
CA GLU A 37 14.95 9.39 5.44
C GLU A 37 14.49 8.25 4.53
N GLY A 38 13.43 8.46 3.75
CA GLY A 38 12.93 7.48 2.78
C GLY A 38 11.66 6.72 3.18
N ILE A 39 11.13 6.88 4.40
CA ILE A 39 9.80 6.32 4.77
C ILE A 39 8.71 6.88 3.84
N PHE A 40 8.79 8.16 3.49
CA PHE A 40 7.88 8.77 2.53
C PHE A 40 7.90 8.06 1.18
N SER A 41 9.09 7.88 0.60
CA SER A 41 9.28 7.20 -0.69
C SER A 41 8.84 5.75 -0.63
N LEU A 42 9.13 5.06 0.48
CA LEU A 42 8.69 3.68 0.72
C LEU A 42 7.15 3.59 0.77
N GLY A 43 6.51 4.51 1.49
CA GLY A 43 5.05 4.64 1.54
C GLY A 43 4.45 4.85 0.16
N LEU A 44 5.02 5.76 -0.63
CA LEU A 44 4.57 6.06 -1.99
C LEU A 44 4.71 4.84 -2.93
N VAL A 45 5.84 4.14 -2.89
CA VAL A 45 6.04 2.91 -3.67
C VAL A 45 5.03 1.84 -3.25
N THR A 46 4.77 1.71 -1.95
CA THR A 46 3.80 0.74 -1.40
C THR A 46 2.37 1.04 -1.86
N ILE A 47 1.98 2.33 -1.90
CA ILE A 47 0.69 2.78 -2.45
C ILE A 47 0.57 2.35 -3.92
N VAL A 48 1.57 2.65 -4.73
CA VAL A 48 1.56 2.34 -6.18
C VAL A 48 1.44 0.83 -6.40
N ILE A 49 2.19 0.01 -5.66
CA ILE A 49 2.10 -1.45 -5.74
C ILE A 49 0.71 -1.94 -5.31
N GLY A 50 0.17 -1.43 -4.20
CA GLY A 50 -1.17 -1.80 -3.72
C GLY A 50 -2.27 -1.47 -4.74
N LEU A 51 -2.18 -0.30 -5.38
CA LEU A 51 -3.09 0.08 -6.46
C LEU A 51 -2.93 -0.82 -7.69
N ILE A 52 -1.71 -1.15 -8.10
CA ILE A 52 -1.48 -2.10 -9.21
C ILE A 52 -2.10 -3.46 -8.90
N ILE A 53 -1.94 -3.97 -7.68
CA ILE A 53 -2.56 -5.24 -7.24
C ILE A 53 -4.09 -5.13 -7.29
N ALA A 54 -4.66 -4.01 -6.83
CA ALA A 54 -6.10 -3.80 -6.81
C ALA A 54 -6.72 -3.65 -8.20
N PHE A 55 -6.02 -3.01 -9.15
CA PHE A 55 -6.56 -2.68 -10.47
C PHE A 55 -6.15 -3.64 -11.59
N LYS A 56 -4.94 -4.21 -11.52
CA LYS A 56 -4.28 -4.84 -12.67
C LYS A 56 -4.14 -6.34 -12.59
N ILE A 57 -4.44 -7.00 -11.47
CA ILE A 57 -4.47 -8.47 -11.44
C ILE A 57 -5.85 -8.90 -11.99
N PRO A 58 -5.94 -9.37 -13.25
CA PRO A 58 -7.13 -10.07 -13.69
C PRO A 58 -7.13 -11.34 -12.84
N SER A 59 -8.14 -11.51 -11.99
CA SER A 59 -8.29 -12.80 -11.35
C SER A 59 -8.65 -13.76 -12.47
N ASP A 60 -7.76 -14.72 -12.71
CA ASP A 60 -8.04 -15.91 -13.51
C ASP A 60 -9.23 -16.63 -12.86
N GLU A 61 -10.42 -16.24 -13.30
CA GLU A 61 -11.67 -17.00 -13.27
C GLU A 61 -12.18 -17.02 -14.72
N GLU A 62 -11.31 -17.41 -15.66
CA GLU A 62 -11.70 -17.92 -16.97
C GLU A 62 -11.11 -19.31 -17.12
N TYR A 63 -11.59 -20.28 -16.33
CA TYR A 63 -11.66 -21.71 -16.67
C TYR A 63 -12.70 -22.39 -15.80
#